data_AF-A0A7J2MEN8-F1
#
_entry.id   AF-A0A7J2MEN8-F1
#
_cell.length_a   1.000
_cell.length_b   1.000
_cell.length_c   1.000
_cell.angle_alpha   90.00
_cell.angle_beta   90.00
_cell.angle_gamma   90.00
#
_symmetry.space_group_name_H-M   'P 1'
#
loop_
_entity.id
_entity.type
_entity.pdbx_description
1 polymer ?
#
loop_
_entity_poly.entity_id
_entity_poly.type
_entity_poly.pdbx_seq_one_letter_code
_entity_poly.pdbx_strand_id
1 'polypeptide(L)'
;VYRSINTKIFNCNFSWNLGGIDIQESFCTNIQRCNFSHTIGSIMTFLSAGNIIHECNIVNGEGGIWLEYSIFNSIQHCNFINMQIPAYFFNSFFDKWSGNYWNESRILPRPINGKISFRKFGVTIPWIQFDWHPATKPYEW
;
A
#
# COMPACT_ATOMS: atom_id res chain seq x y z
N VAL A 1 -0.66 17.32 -16.43
CA VAL A 1 -0.19 15.99 -16.00
C VAL A 1 1.29 16.11 -15.67
N TYR A 2 1.65 16.22 -14.39
CA TYR A 2 3.05 16.16 -13.98
C TYR A 2 3.35 14.72 -13.59
N ARG A 3 3.87 13.93 -14.53
CA ARG A 3 4.37 12.58 -14.25
C ARG A 3 5.70 12.72 -13.53
N SER A 4 5.88 11.97 -12.45
CA SER A 4 7.17 11.85 -11.80
C SER A 4 7.77 10.46 -12.07
N ILE A 5 9.08 10.40 -12.28
CA ILE A 5 9.81 9.15 -12.52
C ILE A 5 11.02 9.14 -11.59
N ASN A 6 11.29 8.01 -10.94
CA ASN A 6 12.46 7.81 -10.09
C ASN A 6 12.52 8.79 -8.89
N THR A 7 11.36 9.11 -8.33
CA THR A 7 11.24 9.91 -7.11
C THR A 7 11.59 9.07 -5.89
N LYS A 8 12.34 9.65 -4.94
CA LYS A 8 12.66 9.01 -3.66
C LYS A 8 12.09 9.82 -2.52
N ILE A 9 11.29 9.19 -1.68
CA ILE A 9 10.73 9.77 -0.45
C ILE A 9 11.21 8.88 0.69
N PHE A 10 11.94 9.45 1.64
CA PHE A 10 12.51 8.67 2.73
C PHE A 10 12.58 9.45 4.03
N ASN A 11 12.44 8.76 5.16
CA ASN A 11 12.54 9.34 6.50
C ASN A 11 11.58 10.53 6.75
N CYS A 12 10.38 10.47 6.17
CA CYS A 12 9.35 11.48 6.36
C CYS A 12 8.33 11.04 7.42
N ASN A 13 7.71 12.00 8.12
CA ASN A 13 6.64 11.76 9.08
C ASN A 13 5.38 12.52 8.68
N PHE A 14 4.28 11.79 8.52
CA PHE A 14 2.95 12.30 8.19
C PHE A 14 2.00 11.94 9.33
N SER A 15 1.49 12.94 10.04
CA SER A 15 0.56 12.71 11.15
C SER A 15 -0.65 13.63 11.09
N TRP A 16 -1.80 13.11 11.52
CA TRP A 16 -3.07 13.86 11.60
C TRP A 16 -3.50 14.49 10.26
N ASN A 17 -3.34 13.74 9.16
CA ASN A 17 -3.66 14.21 7.82
C ASN A 17 -4.80 13.39 7.19
N LEU A 18 -5.57 14.03 6.31
CA LEU A 18 -6.52 13.32 5.46
C LEU A 18 -5.79 12.37 4.50
N GLY A 19 -4.68 12.80 3.93
CA GLY A 19 -3.81 12.01 3.05
C GLY A 19 -2.34 12.14 3.46
N GLY A 20 -1.58 11.04 3.41
CA GLY A 20 -0.13 11.04 3.62
C GLY A 20 0.62 11.34 2.32
N ILE A 21 0.68 10.35 1.42
CA ILE A 21 1.27 10.49 0.09
C ILE A 21 0.27 10.04 -0.97
N ASP A 22 0.06 10.87 -1.99
CA ASP A 22 -0.70 10.53 -3.19
C ASP A 22 0.25 10.49 -4.41
N ILE A 23 0.35 9.33 -5.05
CA ILE A 23 1.18 9.07 -6.22
C ILE A 23 0.27 8.94 -7.44
N GLN A 24 0.23 9.97 -8.27
CA GLN A 24 -0.57 9.98 -9.49
C GLN A 24 0.31 9.90 -10.73
N GLU A 25 -0.05 9.02 -11.66
CA GLU A 25 0.60 8.85 -12.97
C GLU A 25 2.14 8.80 -12.91
N SER A 26 2.69 8.12 -11.89
CA SER A 26 4.13 8.10 -11.62
C SER A 26 4.72 6.70 -11.69
N PHE A 27 6.02 6.64 -11.99
CA PHE A 27 6.73 5.39 -12.25
C PHE A 27 8.00 5.29 -11.42
N CYS A 28 8.28 4.08 -10.89
CA CYS A 28 9.52 3.79 -10.18
C CYS A 28 9.76 4.71 -8.96
N THR A 29 8.71 5.12 -8.26
CA THR A 29 8.83 5.86 -7.00
C THR A 29 9.26 4.91 -5.89
N ASN A 30 10.23 5.31 -5.08
CA ASN A 30 10.65 4.59 -3.88
C ASN A 30 10.22 5.38 -2.64
N ILE A 31 9.37 4.78 -1.81
CA ILE A 31 8.98 5.27 -0.49
C ILE A 31 9.56 4.33 0.55
N GLN A 32 10.41 4.83 1.42
CA GLN A 32 11.06 4.02 2.44
C GLN A 32 11.17 4.70 3.80
N ARG A 33 11.03 3.94 4.89
CA ARG A 33 11.27 4.48 6.26
C ARG A 33 10.45 5.72 6.57
N CYS A 34 9.23 5.77 6.07
CA CYS A 34 8.28 6.82 6.37
C CYS A 34 7.33 6.37 7.49
N ASN A 35 6.90 7.32 8.30
CA ASN A 35 5.89 7.11 9.34
C ASN A 35 4.59 7.81 8.97
N PHE A 36 3.48 7.08 9.04
CA PHE A 36 2.13 7.54 8.82
C PHE A 36 1.32 7.22 10.07
N SER A 37 0.87 8.24 10.79
CA SER A 37 0.12 8.06 12.03
C SER A 37 -1.16 8.89 12.06
N HIS A 38 -2.29 8.29 12.46
CA HIS A 38 -3.56 9.02 12.51
C HIS A 38 -3.93 9.64 11.15
N THR A 39 -3.78 8.85 10.08
CA THR A 39 -4.09 9.24 8.69
C THR A 39 -5.34 8.54 8.18
N ILE A 40 -6.15 9.24 7.37
CA ILE A 40 -7.31 8.61 6.70
C ILE A 40 -6.86 7.77 5.50
N GLY A 41 -6.00 8.31 4.63
CA GLY A 41 -5.33 7.56 3.56
C GLY A 41 -3.82 7.72 3.65
N SER A 42 -3.09 6.67 4.03
CA SER A 42 -1.65 6.80 4.31
C SER A 42 -0.83 6.92 3.03
N ILE A 43 -0.94 5.95 2.13
CA ILE A 43 -0.33 6.01 0.79
C ILE A 43 -1.37 5.57 -0.24
N MET A 44 -1.59 6.41 -1.24
CA MET A 44 -2.45 6.11 -2.38
C MET A 44 -1.65 6.14 -3.67
N THR A 45 -1.89 5.17 -4.54
CA THR A 45 -1.35 5.18 -5.91
C THR A 45 -2.48 5.15 -6.92
N PHE A 46 -2.39 6.00 -7.93
CA PHE A 46 -3.35 6.07 -9.02
C PHE A 46 -2.63 6.07 -10.37
N LEU A 47 -3.04 5.18 -11.28
CA LEU A 47 -2.46 5.06 -12.64
C LEU A 47 -0.93 4.99 -12.64
N SER A 48 -0.35 4.28 -11.67
CA SER A 48 1.09 4.29 -11.41
C SER A 48 1.69 2.89 -11.54
N ALA A 49 2.99 2.80 -11.81
CA ALA A 49 3.62 1.49 -11.99
C ALA A 49 5.05 1.37 -11.47
N GLY A 50 5.41 0.16 -11.03
CA GLY A 50 6.78 -0.14 -10.63
C GLY A 50 7.23 0.57 -9.35
N ASN A 51 6.32 1.05 -8.50
CA ASN A 51 6.70 1.71 -7.26
C ASN A 51 7.09 0.70 -6.19
N ILE A 52 8.00 1.11 -5.30
CA ILE A 52 8.46 0.30 -4.19
C ILE A 52 8.13 1.05 -2.90
N ILE A 53 7.31 0.44 -2.05
CA ILE A 53 6.99 0.94 -0.72
C ILE A 53 7.56 -0.06 0.27
N HIS A 54 8.52 0.36 1.09
CA HIS A 54 9.14 -0.57 2.03
C HIS A 54 9.56 0.02 3.36
N GLU A 55 9.65 -0.81 4.39
CA GLU A 55 10.12 -0.39 5.71
C GLU A 55 9.34 0.82 6.25
N CYS A 56 8.04 0.92 5.99
CA CYS A 56 7.22 2.04 6.48
C CYS A 56 6.39 1.65 7.69
N ASN A 57 6.13 2.62 8.58
CA ASN A 57 5.22 2.47 9.70
C ASN A 57 3.90 3.15 9.37
N ILE A 58 2.80 2.38 9.39
CA ILE A 58 1.46 2.84 9.08
C ILE A 58 0.56 2.45 10.26
N VAL A 59 0.29 3.42 11.11
CA VAL A 59 -0.23 3.18 12.46
C VAL A 59 -1.44 4.04 12.82
N ASN A 60 -2.41 3.46 13.52
CA ASN A 60 -3.55 4.19 14.10
C ASN A 60 -4.36 5.02 13.08
N GLY A 61 -4.59 4.50 11.87
CA GLY A 61 -5.32 5.18 10.81
C GLY A 61 -6.53 4.41 10.29
N GLU A 62 -7.25 5.00 9.34
CA GLU A 62 -8.39 4.35 8.68
C GLU A 62 -7.93 3.51 7.48
N GLY A 63 -7.20 4.13 6.55
CA GLY A 63 -6.67 3.50 5.33
C GLY A 63 -5.15 3.50 5.26
N GLY A 64 -4.57 2.32 5.04
CA GLY A 64 -3.13 2.14 4.93
C GLY A 64 -2.65 2.41 3.50
N ILE A 65 -2.40 1.34 2.73
CA ILE A 65 -1.99 1.45 1.33
C ILE A 65 -3.15 1.14 0.40
N TRP A 66 -3.45 2.07 -0.50
CA TRP A 66 -4.47 1.90 -1.53
C TRP A 66 -3.84 1.94 -2.93
N LEU A 67 -3.97 0.84 -3.68
CA LEU A 67 -3.49 0.74 -5.05
C LEU A 67 -4.65 0.82 -6.04
N GLU A 68 -4.71 1.87 -6.85
CA GLU A 68 -5.78 2.06 -7.83
C GLU A 68 -5.24 2.18 -9.26
N TYR A 69 -5.78 1.36 -10.17
CA TYR A 69 -5.34 1.27 -11.57
C TYR A 69 -3.81 1.18 -11.71
N SER A 70 -3.15 0.53 -10.76
CA SER A 70 -1.69 0.54 -10.64
C SER A 70 -1.13 -0.87 -10.89
N ILE A 71 0.09 -0.97 -11.42
CA ILE A 71 0.66 -2.28 -11.79
C ILE A 71 2.11 -2.45 -11.36
N PHE A 72 2.51 -3.69 -11.09
CA PHE A 72 3.89 -4.06 -10.78
C PHE A 72 4.48 -3.32 -9.57
N ASN A 73 3.67 -2.95 -8.57
CA ASN A 73 4.19 -2.33 -7.35
C ASN A 73 4.69 -3.40 -6.36
N SER A 74 5.65 -3.02 -5.52
CA SER A 74 6.20 -3.90 -4.48
C SER A 74 6.01 -3.26 -3.12
N ILE A 75 5.27 -3.93 -2.23
CA ILE A 75 5.01 -3.50 -0.86
C ILE A 75 5.62 -4.54 0.09
N GLN A 76 6.65 -4.14 0.82
CA GLN A 76 7.44 -5.09 1.61
C GLN A 76 7.92 -4.54 2.94
N HIS A 77 7.94 -5.37 3.96
CA HIS A 77 8.49 -5.02 5.29
C HIS A 77 7.85 -3.77 5.92
N CYS A 78 6.59 -3.48 5.60
CA CYS A 78 5.84 -2.41 6.24
C CYS A 78 5.11 -2.93 7.49
N ASN A 79 4.96 -2.06 8.47
CA ASN A 79 4.17 -2.30 9.67
C ASN A 79 2.79 -1.65 9.54
N PHE A 80 1.74 -2.46 9.48
CA PHE A 80 0.35 -2.02 9.58
C PHE A 80 -0.16 -2.31 10.99
N ILE A 81 -0.31 -1.29 11.82
CA ILE A 81 -0.66 -1.45 13.24
C ILE A 81 -1.93 -0.65 13.54
N ASN A 82 -2.92 -1.31 14.15
CA ASN A 82 -4.19 -0.68 14.54
C ASN A 82 -4.84 0.11 13.38
N MET A 83 -4.95 -0.54 12.22
CA MET A 83 -5.53 0.01 10.99
C MET A 83 -6.91 -0.60 10.74
N GLN A 84 -7.90 0.22 10.36
CA GLN A 84 -9.21 -0.31 9.97
C GLN A 84 -9.13 -1.07 8.64
N ILE A 85 -8.49 -0.47 7.64
CA ILE A 85 -8.26 -1.05 6.32
C ILE A 85 -6.75 -0.93 6.01
N PRO A 86 -5.92 -1.92 6.38
CA PRO A 86 -4.47 -1.80 6.25
C PRO A 86 -4.01 -1.77 4.79
N ALA A 87 -4.70 -2.49 3.90
CA ALA A 87 -4.44 -2.45 2.47
C ALA A 87 -5.71 -2.71 1.66
N TYR A 88 -5.80 -2.08 0.50
CA TYR A 88 -6.86 -2.28 -0.48
C TYR A 88 -6.34 -2.07 -1.90
N PHE A 89 -6.97 -2.71 -2.88
CA PHE A 89 -6.65 -2.46 -4.28
C PHE A 89 -7.90 -2.47 -5.18
N PHE A 90 -7.85 -1.67 -6.25
CA PHE A 90 -8.89 -1.56 -7.26
C PHE A 90 -8.29 -1.54 -8.66
N ASN A 91 -8.61 -2.55 -9.49
CA ASN A 91 -8.04 -2.69 -10.84
C ASN A 91 -6.51 -2.59 -10.87
N SER A 92 -5.86 -3.11 -9.84
CA SER A 92 -4.40 -3.17 -9.73
C SER A 92 -3.92 -4.60 -9.85
N PHE A 93 -2.82 -4.80 -10.57
CA PHE A 93 -2.40 -6.12 -11.05
C PHE A 93 -0.89 -6.30 -10.96
N PHE A 94 -0.48 -7.56 -10.77
CA PHE A 94 0.93 -7.95 -10.66
C PHE A 94 1.70 -7.25 -9.54
N ASP A 95 0.99 -6.70 -8.56
CA ASP A 95 1.60 -6.17 -7.34
C ASP A 95 2.09 -7.31 -6.45
N LYS A 96 3.16 -7.05 -5.72
CA LYS A 96 3.78 -8.00 -4.79
C LYS A 96 3.67 -7.47 -3.37
N TRP A 97 3.22 -8.34 -2.48
CA TRP A 97 3.19 -8.11 -1.05
C TRP A 97 4.06 -9.18 -0.39
N SER A 98 5.01 -8.76 0.44
CA SER A 98 5.92 -9.71 1.07
C SER A 98 6.45 -9.19 2.40
N GLY A 99 6.34 -10.00 3.45
CA GLY A 99 6.99 -9.67 4.72
C GLY A 99 6.38 -8.47 5.40
N ASN A 100 5.10 -8.15 5.18
CA ASN A 100 4.48 -7.06 5.94
C ASN A 100 3.94 -7.57 7.27
N TYR A 101 3.99 -6.75 8.32
CA TYR A 101 3.36 -7.04 9.60
C TYR A 101 1.93 -6.49 9.61
N TRP A 102 0.94 -7.31 9.95
CA TRP A 102 -0.49 -6.99 9.80
C TRP A 102 -1.23 -6.87 11.14
N ASN A 103 -0.58 -6.29 12.16
CA ASN A 103 -1.11 -6.11 13.52
C ASN A 103 -1.35 -7.41 14.30
N GLU A 104 -0.98 -8.56 13.74
CA GLU A 104 -1.09 -9.89 14.34
C GLU A 104 0.06 -10.76 13.85
N SER A 105 0.53 -11.68 14.69
CA SER A 105 1.49 -12.71 14.27
C SER A 105 0.77 -13.76 13.42
N ARG A 106 1.31 -14.06 12.24
CA ARG A 106 0.67 -14.97 11.28
C ARG A 106 1.71 -15.80 10.54
N ILE A 107 1.42 -17.08 10.35
CA ILE A 107 2.26 -18.02 9.59
C ILE A 107 1.67 -18.30 8.20
N LEU A 108 0.34 -18.20 8.06
CA LEU A 108 -0.35 -18.38 6.79
C LEU A 108 -0.36 -17.09 5.97
N PRO A 109 -0.45 -17.18 4.63
CA PRO A 109 -0.63 -16.02 3.79
C PRO A 109 -1.76 -15.10 4.28
N ARG A 110 -1.53 -13.79 4.19
CA ARG A 110 -2.52 -12.76 4.51
C ARG A 110 -3.28 -12.39 3.22
N PRO A 111 -4.58 -12.66 3.13
CA PRO A 111 -5.38 -12.16 2.02
C PRO A 111 -5.54 -10.65 2.13
N ILE A 112 -5.47 -9.98 1.00
CA ILE A 112 -5.69 -8.55 0.83
C ILE A 112 -6.90 -8.43 -0.07
N ASN A 113 -7.94 -7.75 0.41
CA ASN A 113 -9.18 -7.62 -0.33
C ASN A 113 -9.07 -6.48 -1.34
N GLY A 114 -9.65 -6.69 -2.51
CA GLY A 114 -9.74 -5.68 -3.54
C GLY A 114 -10.92 -5.94 -4.48
N LYS A 115 -10.94 -5.21 -5.59
CA LYS A 115 -11.97 -5.35 -6.62
C LYS A 115 -11.38 -5.18 -8.01
N ILE A 116 -11.99 -5.84 -8.98
CA ILE A 116 -11.74 -5.63 -10.41
C ILE A 116 -13.03 -5.12 -11.04
N SER A 117 -12.94 -4.03 -11.80
CA SER A 117 -14.05 -3.42 -12.52
C SER A 117 -13.82 -3.47 -14.02
N PHE A 118 -14.70 -4.19 -14.71
CA PHE A 118 -14.76 -4.25 -16.16
C PHE A 118 -15.69 -3.15 -16.66
N ARG A 119 -15.17 -1.91 -16.74
CA ARG A 119 -15.96 -0.71 -17.09
C ARG A 119 -16.82 -0.89 -18.35
N LYS A 120 -16.28 -1.55 -19.39
CA LYS A 120 -17.00 -1.83 -20.65
C LYS A 120 -18.30 -2.63 -20.45
N PHE A 121 -18.36 -3.46 -19.41
CA PHE A 121 -19.50 -4.31 -19.12
C PHE A 121 -20.29 -3.85 -17.87
N GLY A 122 -19.87 -2.76 -17.20
CA GLY A 122 -20.52 -2.28 -15.98
C GLY A 122 -20.43 -3.23 -14.78
N VAL A 123 -19.56 -4.24 -14.83
CA VAL A 123 -19.44 -5.28 -13.79
C VAL A 123 -18.23 -5.01 -12.90
N THR A 124 -18.42 -5.13 -11.59
CA THR A 124 -17.34 -5.11 -10.60
C THR A 124 -17.41 -6.37 -9.74
N ILE A 125 -16.31 -7.11 -9.67
CA ILE A 125 -16.20 -8.35 -8.90
C ILE A 125 -15.19 -8.17 -7.75
N PRO A 126 -15.38 -8.85 -6.61
CA PRO A 126 -14.36 -8.93 -5.58
C PRO A 126 -13.12 -9.65 -6.13
N TRP A 127 -11.95 -9.26 -5.64
CA TRP A 127 -10.68 -9.90 -5.96
C TRP A 127 -9.79 -9.98 -4.73
N ILE A 128 -8.79 -10.85 -4.78
CA ILE A 128 -7.86 -11.06 -3.65
C ILE A 128 -6.43 -11.08 -4.18
N GLN A 129 -5.54 -10.38 -3.48
CA GLN A 129 -4.10 -10.53 -3.56
C GLN A 129 -3.61 -11.14 -2.23
N PHE A 130 -2.38 -11.64 -2.18
CA PHE A 130 -1.83 -12.25 -0.98
C PHE A 130 -0.45 -11.68 -0.64
N ASP A 131 -0.25 -11.38 0.64
CA ASP A 131 1.09 -11.40 1.23
C ASP A 131 1.38 -12.85 1.63
N TRP A 132 2.26 -13.50 0.87
CA TRP A 132 2.57 -14.93 1.03
C TRP A 132 3.42 -15.23 2.25
N HIS A 133 4.18 -14.25 2.73
CA HIS A 133 5.11 -14.42 3.84
C HIS A 133 4.96 -13.29 4.85
N PRO A 134 3.81 -13.15 5.54
CA PRO A 134 3.62 -12.10 6.55
C PRO A 134 4.69 -12.17 7.65
N ALA A 135 5.09 -11.01 8.16
CA ALA A 135 5.98 -10.93 9.31
C ALA A 135 5.24 -11.34 10.59
N THR A 136 5.94 -12.04 11.50
CA THR A 136 5.38 -12.48 12.79
C THR A 136 5.51 -11.43 13.90
N LYS A 137 6.35 -10.43 13.69
CA LYS A 137 6.58 -9.30 14.60
C LYS A 137 6.81 -8.02 13.79
N PRO A 138 6.51 -6.84 14.36
CA PRO A 138 6.80 -5.57 13.68
C PRO A 138 8.30 -5.38 13.49
N TYR A 139 8.65 -4.66 12.44
CA TYR A 139 10.02 -4.21 12.16
C TYR A 139 10.37 -3.01 13.04
N GLU A 140 11.62 -2.96 13.51
CA GLU A 140 12.20 -1.81 14.20
C GLU A 140 13.33 -1.24 13.35
N TRP A 141 13.33 0.06 13.12
CA TRP A 141 14.34 0.80 12.36
C TRP A 141 14.39 2.26 12.80
#